data_AF-A0A851DPE3-F1
#
_entry.id   AF-A0A851DPE3-F1
#
_cell.length_a   1.000
_cell.length_b   1.000
_cell.length_c   1.000
_cell.angle_alpha   90.00
_cell.angle_beta   90.00
_cell.angle_gamma   90.00
#
_symmetry.space_group_name_H-M   'P 1'
#
loop_
_entity.id
_entity.type
_entity.pdbx_description
1 polymer ?
#
loop_
_entity_poly.entity_id
_entity_poly.type
_entity_poly.pdbx_seq_one_letter_code
_entity_poly.pdbx_strand_id
1 'polypeptide(L)' 'AMAKQYDVLFRLLLLGDSGVGKTCLLCRFTDNQFHPAHISTIGVDFKMKTIEVDGIKVRIQIW' A
#
# COMPACT_ATOMS: atom_id res chain seq x y z
N ALA A 1 20.59 12.75 -14.89
CA ALA A 1 19.88 11.50 -14.56
C ALA A 1 19.12 11.71 -13.26
N MET A 2 17.81 11.45 -13.21
CA MET A 2 17.04 11.57 -11.97
C MET A 2 17.60 10.57 -10.95
N ALA A 3 18.05 11.05 -9.79
CA ALA A 3 18.53 10.19 -8.72
C ALA A 3 17.43 9.21 -8.31
N LYS A 4 17.78 7.93 -8.17
CA LYS A 4 16.85 6.88 -7.75
C LYS A 4 16.31 7.25 -6.36
N GLN A 5 15.01 7.51 -6.25
CA GLN A 5 14.38 7.95 -4.98
C GLN A 5 14.28 6.84 -3.91
N TYR A 6 14.67 5.62 -4.24
CA TYR A 6 14.57 4.44 -3.39
C TYR A 6 15.68 3.45 -3.73
N ASP A 7 16.10 2.66 -2.75
CA ASP A 7 17.14 1.65 -2.90
C ASP A 7 16.54 0.38 -3.51
N VAL A 8 15.42 -0.09 -2.95
CA VAL A 8 14.73 -1.34 -3.29
C VAL A 8 13.23 -1.15 -3.53
N LEU A 9 12.66 -2.00 -4.37
CA LEU A 9 11.23 -2.01 -4.71
C LEU A 9 10.62 -3.38 -4.35
N PHE A 10 9.59 -3.37 -3.50
CA PHE A 10 8.75 -4.52 -3.21
C PHE A 10 7.36 -4.37 -3.83
N ARG A 11 6.80 -5.50 -4.24
CA ARG A 11 5.56 -5.64 -4.97
C ARG A 11 4.68 -6.62 -4.21
N LEU A 12 3.57 -6.14 -3.67
CA LEU A 12 2.67 -6.88 -2.79
C LEU A 12 1.28 -6.96 -3.40
N LEU A 13 0.63 -8.11 -3.24
CA LEU A 13 -0.76 -8.34 -3.63
C LEU A 13 -1.56 -8.73 -2.38
N LEU A 14 -2.61 -7.98 -2.07
CA LEU A 14 -3.51 -8.27 -0.95
C LEU A 14 -4.66 -9.15 -1.41
N LEU A 15 -4.64 -10.41 -0.97
CA LEU A 15 -5.68 -11.40 -1.25
C LEU A 15 -6.57 -11.65 -0.04
N GLY A 16 -7.79 -12.12 -0.29
CA GLY A 16 -8.75 -12.50 0.75
C GLY A 16 -10.20 -12.19 0.35
N ASP A 17 -11.14 -12.70 1.14
CA ASP A 17 -12.57 -12.57 0.86
C ASP A 17 -13.06 -11.11 0.85
N SER A 18 -14.25 -10.90 0.28
CA SER A 18 -14.90 -9.60 0.36
C SER A 18 -15.16 -9.20 1.81
N GLY A 19 -14.94 -7.93 2.15
CA GLY A 19 -15.22 -7.41 3.50
C GLY A 19 -14.20 -7.71 4.59
N VAL A 20 -13.14 -8.50 4.34
CA VAL A 20 -12.10 -8.80 5.37
C VAL A 20 -11.18 -7.63 5.71
N GLY A 21 -11.39 -6.44 5.12
CA GLY A 21 -10.68 -5.22 5.48
C GLY A 21 -9.39 -4.93 4.70
N LYS A 22 -9.15 -5.57 3.55
CA LYS A 22 -7.97 -5.32 2.68
C LYS A 22 -7.78 -3.83 2.35
N THR A 23 -8.85 -3.17 1.91
CA THR A 23 -8.86 -1.73 1.61
C THR A 23 -8.60 -0.88 2.85
N CYS A 24 -9.15 -1.27 4.00
CA CYS A 24 -8.91 -0.56 5.26
C CYS A 24 -7.43 -0.64 5.67
N LEU A 25 -6.81 -1.81 5.51
CA LEU A 25 -5.38 -2.00 5.77
C LEU A 25 -4.53 -1.15 4.83
N LEU A 26 -4.88 -1.14 3.53
CA LEU A 26 -4.21 -0.33 2.52
C LEU A 26 -4.25 1.16 2.85
N CYS A 27 -5.44 1.71 3.10
CA CYS A 27 -5.64 3.12 3.46
C CYS A 27 -4.95 3.49 4.77
N ARG A 28 -5.00 2.60 5.77
CA ARG A 28 -4.29 2.81 7.04
C ARG A 28 -2.79 2.87 6.81
N PHE A 29 -2.25 1.95 6.00
CA PHE A 29 -0.82 1.90 5.72
C PHE A 29 -0.35 3.11 4.92
N THR A 30 -1.05 3.51 3.85
CA THR A 30 -0.59 4.62 2.99
C THR A 30 -0.91 5.98 3.55
N ASP A 31 -2.16 6.19 3.96
CA ASP A 31 -2.75 7.51 4.20
C ASP A 31 -2.99 7.77 5.70
N ASN A 32 -2.76 6.77 6.56
CA ASN A 32 -3.05 6.79 7.99
C ASN A 32 -4.52 7.13 8.32
N GLN A 33 -5.45 6.69 7.45
CA GLN A 33 -6.89 6.89 7.61
C GLN A 33 -7.62 5.56 7.82
N PHE A 34 -8.80 5.64 8.43
CA PHE A 34 -9.72 4.51 8.54
C PHE A 34 -11.12 4.97 8.21
N HIS A 35 -11.74 4.31 7.23
CA HIS A 35 -13.10 4.57 6.81
C HIS A 35 -14.01 3.48 7.41
N PRO A 36 -14.88 3.81 8.39
CA PRO A 36 -15.75 2.82 9.02
C PRO A 36 -16.88 2.34 8.10
N ALA A 37 -17.20 3.10 7.04
CA ALA A 37 -18.15 2.68 6.03
C ALA A 37 -17.52 1.59 5.14
N HIS A 38 -18.16 0.42 5.07
CA HIS A 38 -17.77 -0.61 4.13
C HIS A 38 -18.14 -0.17 2.70
N ILE A 39 -17.15 0.34 1.97
CA ILE A 39 -17.25 0.59 0.54
C ILE A 39 -16.57 -0.58 -0.16
N SER A 40 -17.33 -1.37 -0.92
CA SER A 40 -16.77 -2.46 -1.72
C SER A 40 -15.72 -1.90 -2.68
N THR A 41 -14.56 -2.55 -2.77
CA THR A 41 -13.55 -2.18 -3.75
C THR A 41 -14.09 -2.39 -5.15
N ILE A 42 -14.09 -1.35 -5.97
CA ILE A 42 -14.45 -1.46 -7.39
C ILE A 42 -13.14 -1.71 -8.15
N GLY A 43 -12.91 -2.96 -8.56
CA GLY A 43 -11.70 -3.34 -9.30
C GLY A 43 -10.47 -3.55 -8.41
N VAL A 44 -9.29 -3.22 -8.94
CA VAL A 44 -7.98 -3.33 -8.27
C VAL A 44 -7.54 -1.93 -7.84
N ASP A 45 -7.27 -1.74 -6.56
CA ASP A 45 -6.72 -0.49 -6.03
C ASP A 45 -5.19 -0.53 -6.12
N PHE A 46 -4.56 0.59 -6.44
CA PHE A 46 -3.10 0.68 -6.51
C PHE A 46 -2.59 1.81 -5.64
N LYS A 47 -1.79 1.46 -4.65
CA LYS A 47 -1.13 2.42 -3.77
C LYS A 47 0.36 2.14 -3.66
N MET A 48 1.10 3.20 -3.36
CA MET A 48 2.54 3.13 -3.25
C MET A 48 3.03 4.00 -2.10
N LYS A 49 3.93 3.45 -1.28
CA LYS A 49 4.54 4.15 -0.16
C LYS A 49 6.04 3.88 -0.14
N THR A 50 6.84 4.92 0.10
CA THR A 50 8.26 4.76 0.41
C THR A 50 8.42 4.88 1.92
N ILE A 51 9.07 3.90 2.53
CA ILE A 51 9.42 3.88 3.95
C ILE A 51 10.93 3.70 4.10
N GLU A 52 11.46 4.02 5.27
CA GLU A 52 12.86 3.77 5.61
C GLU A 52 12.92 2.63 6.63
N VAL A 53 13.72 1.60 6.32
CA VAL A 53 13.93 0.44 7.19
C VAL A 53 15.44 0.21 7.27
N ASP A 54 16.01 0.30 8.47
CA ASP A 54 17.45 0.14 8.71
C ASP A 54 18.33 1.03 7.80
N GLY A 55 17.88 2.27 7.52
CA GLY A 55 18.57 3.22 6.64
C GLY A 55 18.38 2.97 5.14
N ILE A 56 17.63 1.93 4.75
CA ILE A 56 17.31 1.57 3.37
C ILE A 56 15.96 2.17 3.00
N LYS A 57 15.90 2.94 1.91
CA LYS A 57 14.65 3.48 1.35
C LYS A 57 13.93 2.39 0.55
N VAL A 58 12.91 1.82 1.16
CA VAL A 58 12.08 0.76 0.59
C VAL A 58 10.85 1.36 -0.06
N ARG A 59 10.70 1.20 -1.37
CA ARG A 59 9.45 1.53 -2.07
C ARG A 59 8.57 0.29 -2.12
N ILE A 60 7.32 0.42 -1.68
CA ILE A 60 6.35 -0.67 -1.66
C ILE A 60 5.21 -0.29 -2.59
N GLN A 61 4.94 -1.16 -3.57
CA GLN A 61 3.78 -1.13 -4.46
C GLN A 61 2.79 -2.19 -3.99
N ILE A 62 1.54 -1.80 -3.77
CA ILE A 62 0.49 -2.69 -3.27
C ILE A 62 -0.68 -2.69 -4.25
N TRP A 63 -1.12 -3.88 -4.63
CA TRP A 63 -2.32 -4.18 -5.39
C TRP A 63 -3.33 -4.96 -4.54
#